data_AF-A0A150QWF3-F1
#
_entry.id   AF-A0A150QWF3-F1
#
_cell.length_a   1.000
_cell.length_b   1.000
_cell.length_c   1.000
_cell.angle_alpha   90.00
_cell.angle_beta   90.00
_cell.angle_gamma   90.00
#
_symmetry.space_group_name_H-M   'P 1'
#
loop_
_entity.id
_entity.type
_entity.pdbx_description
1 polymer ?
#
loop_
_entity_poly.entity_id
_entity_poly.type
_entity_poly.pdbx_seq_one_letter_code
_entity_poly.pdbx_strand_id
1 'polypeptide(L)'
;MHTRGRRARLEIERAGGRSACVLDIPRWDFHWQGSCTLAAPEVLNPGDTLSIERPWDNTPENQPFIDGQPRGPTDVVWGEGTNDEMCLGTFCMTGL
;
A
#
# COMPACT_ATOMS: atom_id res chain seq x y z
N MET A 1 -3.11 -1.60 -3.60
CA MET A 1 -2.42 -2.86 -3.97
C MET A 1 -3.44 -3.81 -4.53
N HIS A 2 -3.04 -4.58 -5.53
CA HIS A 2 -3.76 -5.71 -6.06
C HIS A 2 -3.39 -6.98 -5.26
N THR A 3 -3.45 -8.14 -5.91
CA THR A 3 -3.43 -9.47 -5.30
C THR A 3 -2.06 -9.89 -4.78
N ARG A 4 -0.97 -9.19 -5.15
CA ARG A 4 0.38 -9.53 -4.70
C ARG A 4 0.81 -8.79 -3.43
N GLY A 5 0.01 -7.84 -2.95
CA GLY A 5 0.32 -7.10 -1.72
C GLY A 5 0.34 -7.97 -0.47
N ARG A 6 1.30 -7.72 0.42
CA ARG A 6 1.48 -8.47 1.68
C ARG A 6 1.29 -7.61 2.92
N ARG A 7 1.76 -6.37 2.88
CA ARG A 7 1.65 -5.41 3.98
C ARG A 7 1.41 -4.00 3.42
N ALA A 8 0.84 -3.16 4.25
CA ALA A 8 0.71 -1.75 3.95
C ALA A 8 1.04 -0.88 5.16
N ARG A 9 1.89 0.11 4.95
CA ARG A 9 2.28 1.08 5.96
C ARG A 9 2.15 2.51 5.42
N LEU A 10 1.67 3.40 6.27
CA LEU A 10 1.68 4.84 6.07
C LEU A 10 2.36 5.49 7.27
N GLU A 11 3.34 6.34 7.01
CA GLU A 11 4.08 7.09 8.04
C GLU A 11 4.13 8.58 7.70
N ILE A 12 4.22 9.40 8.74
CA ILE A 12 4.66 10.79 8.62
C ILE A 12 6.11 10.85 9.07
N GLU A 13 7.00 11.15 8.15
CA GLU A 13 8.39 11.50 8.43
C GLU A 13 8.42 12.98 8.82
N ARG A 14 8.70 13.26 10.10
CA ARG A 14 8.72 14.64 10.61
C ARG A 14 9.97 15.36 10.14
N ALA A 15 9.87 16.67 9.91
CA ALA A 15 11.03 17.50 9.54
C ALA A 15 12.23 17.39 10.52
N GLY A 16 11.96 17.10 11.81
CA GLY A 16 12.97 16.85 12.84
C GLY A 16 13.58 15.43 12.84
N GLY A 17 13.28 14.60 11.83
CA GLY A 17 13.87 13.26 11.62
C GLY A 17 13.19 12.09 12.36
N ARG A 18 12.13 12.33 13.12
CA ARG A 18 11.35 11.26 13.77
C ARG A 18 10.18 10.86 12.87
N SER A 19 9.92 9.56 12.71
CA SER A 19 8.72 9.08 12.01
C SER A 19 7.58 8.76 12.98
N ALA A 20 6.35 9.00 12.55
CA ALA A 20 5.12 8.62 13.24
C ALA A 20 4.33 7.66 12.35
N CYS A 21 3.97 6.49 12.88
CA CYS A 21 3.14 5.53 12.16
C CYS A 21 1.67 5.98 12.17
N VAL A 22 1.07 6.10 10.99
CA VAL A 22 -0.34 6.50 10.82
C VAL A 22 -1.23 5.27 10.60
N LEU A 23 -0.79 4.34 9.76
CA LEU A 23 -1.50 3.10 9.46
C LEU A 23 -0.51 1.96 9.27
N ASP A 24 -0.78 0.82 9.88
CA ASP A 24 -0.04 -0.43 9.67
C ASP A 24 -1.04 -1.58 9.51
N ILE A 25 -1.08 -2.15 8.30
CA ILE A 25 -1.85 -3.35 7.96
C ILE A 25 -0.82 -4.45 7.69
N PRO A 26 -0.45 -5.26 8.71
CA PRO A 26 0.63 -6.24 8.59
C PRO A 26 0.28 -7.44 7.70
N ARG A 27 -1.01 -7.67 7.45
CA ARG A 27 -1.54 -8.70 6.55
C ARG A 27 -2.57 -8.06 5.61
N TRP A 28 -2.08 -7.53 4.50
CA TRP A 28 -2.94 -6.97 3.45
C TRP A 28 -3.73 -8.08 2.74
N ASP A 29 -4.98 -7.78 2.38
CA ASP A 29 -5.84 -8.64 1.57
C ASP A 29 -6.57 -7.79 0.54
N PHE A 30 -6.40 -8.11 -0.74
CA PHE A 30 -7.04 -7.40 -1.85
C PHE A 30 -8.58 -7.44 -1.79
N HIS A 31 -9.16 -8.46 -1.17
CA HIS A 31 -10.62 -8.55 -1.03
C HIS A 31 -11.16 -7.82 0.21
N TRP A 32 -10.26 -7.31 1.07
CA TRP A 32 -10.60 -6.52 2.25
C TRP A 32 -10.10 -5.08 2.08
N GLN A 33 -10.74 -4.34 1.19
CA GLN A 33 -10.43 -2.94 0.93
C GLN A 33 -11.47 -2.02 1.55
N GLY A 34 -11.02 -0.98 2.25
CA GLY A 34 -11.90 -0.01 2.87
C GLY A 34 -11.14 1.14 3.51
N SER A 35 -11.91 2.12 4.00
CA SER A 35 -11.37 3.25 4.74
C SER A 35 -11.11 2.85 6.20
N CYS A 36 -9.94 3.20 6.72
CA CYS A 36 -9.64 3.11 8.15
C CYS A 36 -9.79 4.51 8.75
N THR A 37 -10.70 4.67 9.71
CA THR A 37 -10.79 5.91 10.50
C THR A 37 -9.69 5.90 11.55
N LEU A 38 -8.89 6.96 11.60
CA LEU A 38 -7.85 7.09 12.62
C LEU A 38 -8.49 7.26 14.01
N ALA A 39 -7.92 6.60 15.01
CA ALA A 39 -8.37 6.75 16.40
C ALA A 39 -8.22 8.20 16.91
N ALA A 40 -7.20 8.90 16.43
CA ALA A 40 -7.00 10.33 16.60
C ALA A 40 -6.49 10.92 15.27
N PRO A 41 -6.92 12.14 14.87
CA PRO A 41 -6.36 12.81 13.71
C PRO A 41 -4.87 13.09 13.88
N GLU A 42 -4.09 12.92 12.82
CA GLU A 42 -2.67 13.29 12.78
C GLU A 42 -2.49 14.63 12.07
N VAL A 43 -1.72 15.53 12.70
CA VAL A 43 -1.38 16.83 12.09
C VAL A 43 -0.21 16.63 11.14
N LEU A 44 -0.32 17.14 9.91
CA LEU A 44 0.78 17.22 8.95
C LEU A 44 1.27 18.67 8.89
N ASN A 45 2.52 18.93 9.26
CA ASN A 45 3.08 20.28 9.26
C ASN A 45 3.85 20.57 7.97
N PRO A 46 4.05 21.84 7.60
CA PRO A 46 4.99 22.20 6.54
C PRO A 46 6.37 21.58 6.80
N GLY A 47 6.90 20.86 5.80
CA GLY A 47 8.18 20.16 5.89
C GLY A 47 8.10 18.70 6.33
N ASP A 48 6.95 18.23 6.82
CA ASP A 48 6.72 16.79 7.01
C ASP A 48 6.54 16.09 5.66
N THR A 49 6.91 14.80 5.58
CA THR A 49 6.72 13.95 4.40
C THR A 49 5.78 12.79 4.73
N LEU A 50 4.80 12.52 3.86
CA LEU A 50 4.00 11.30 3.92
C LEU A 50 4.70 10.19 3.13
N SER A 51 4.94 9.07 3.79
CA SER A 51 5.65 7.92 3.24
C SER A 51 4.73 6.70 3.22
N ILE A 52 4.68 6.00 2.08
CA ILE A 52 3.92 4.75 1.93
C ILE A 52 4.88 3.61 1.61
N GLU A 53 4.72 2.50 2.33
CA GLU A 53 5.45 1.27 2.08
C GLU A 53 4.46 0.12 1.86
N ARG A 54 4.68 -0.65 0.80
CA ARG A 54 3.75 -1.68 0.34
C ARG A 54 4.53 -2.90 -0.15
N PRO A 55 5.06 -3.76 0.75
CA PRO A 55 5.73 -4.99 0.34
C PRO A 55 4.77 -5.90 -0.43
N TRP A 56 5.27 -6.46 -1.52
CA TRP A 56 4.53 -7.32 -2.43
C TRP A 56 5.37 -8.54 -2.81
N ASP A 57 4.70 -9.59 -3.29
CA ASP A 57 5.31 -10.88 -3.60
C ASP A 57 5.11 -11.21 -5.07
N ASN A 58 6.19 -11.12 -5.86
CA ASN A 58 6.22 -11.52 -7.27
C ASN A 58 7.08 -12.77 -7.50
N THR A 59 7.15 -13.67 -6.52
CA THR A 59 7.89 -14.94 -6.65
C THR A 59 7.29 -15.84 -7.75
N PRO A 60 8.06 -16.78 -8.33
CA PRO A 60 7.54 -17.76 -9.28
C PRO A 60 6.35 -18.58 -8.74
N GLU A 61 6.31 -18.81 -7.43
CA GLU A 61 5.25 -19.54 -6.74
C GLU A 61 3.96 -18.72 -6.58
N ASN A 62 4.05 -17.38 -6.66
CA ASN A 62 2.94 -16.45 -6.50
C ASN A 62 2.51 -15.80 -7.84
N GLN A 63 2.55 -16.57 -8.93
CA GLN A 63 2.08 -16.12 -10.24
C GLN A 63 0.59 -16.46 -10.47
N PRO A 64 -0.16 -15.61 -11.21
CA PRO A 64 -1.58 -15.85 -11.47
C PRO A 64 -1.79 -17.06 -12.37
N PHE A 65 -2.95 -17.71 -12.19
CA PHE A 65 -3.45 -18.70 -13.14
C PHE A 65 -4.25 -17.99 -14.24
N ILE A 66 -3.92 -18.26 -15.49
CA ILE A 66 -4.64 -17.77 -16.68
C ILE A 66 -5.07 -19.00 -17.46
N ASP A 67 -6.38 -19.09 -17.77
CA ASP A 67 -6.99 -20.24 -18.45
C ASP A 67 -6.65 -21.59 -17.79
N GLY A 68 -6.58 -21.60 -16.47
CA GLY A 68 -6.29 -22.80 -15.67
C GLY A 68 -4.81 -23.21 -15.63
N GLN A 69 -3.89 -22.39 -16.19
CA GLN A 69 -2.46 -22.66 -16.19
C GLN A 69 -1.68 -21.57 -15.42
N PRO A 70 -0.64 -21.92 -14.65
CA PRO A 70 0.18 -20.93 -13.98
C PRO A 70 0.99 -20.15 -15.03
N ARG A 71 0.98 -18.81 -14.93
CA ARG A 71 1.83 -17.98 -15.76
C ARG A 71 3.28 -18.06 -15.25
N GLY A 72 4.25 -18.00 -16.16
CA GLY A 72 5.65 -17.81 -15.78
C GLY A 72 5.89 -16.42 -15.16
N PRO A 73 7.01 -16.22 -14.43
CA PRO A 73 7.38 -14.94 -13.87
C PRO A 73 7.44 -13.86 -14.97
N THR A 74 6.81 -12.73 -14.70
CA THR A 74 6.80 -11.58 -15.60
C THR A 74 7.10 -10.32 -14.81
N ASP A 75 7.64 -9.33 -15.50
CA ASP A 75 7.67 -7.96 -14.98
C ASP A 75 6.22 -7.51 -14.79
N VAL A 76 5.97 -6.89 -13.63
CA VAL A 76 4.67 -6.33 -13.24
C VAL A 76 4.86 -4.83 -13.13
N VAL A 77 3.94 -4.08 -13.72
CA VAL A 77 3.98 -2.63 -13.77
C VAL A 77 2.94 -2.04 -12.84
N TRP A 78 3.04 -0.72 -12.61
CA TRP A 78 1.95 0.02 -12.00
C TRP A 78 0.82 0.19 -13.01
N GLY A 79 -0.40 -0.19 -12.64
CA GLY A 79 -1.55 -0.11 -13.55
C GLY A 79 -2.85 -0.62 -12.98
N GLU A 80 -3.93 -0.43 -13.75
CA GLU A 80 -5.32 -0.80 -13.40
C GLU A 80 -5.68 -2.23 -13.81
N GLY A 81 -4.83 -2.92 -14.57
CA GLY A 81 -5.07 -4.29 -14.98
C GLY A 81 -5.03 -5.24 -13.79
N THR A 82 -5.83 -6.32 -13.86
CA THR A 82 -5.88 -7.36 -12.80
C THR A 82 -4.52 -7.97 -12.46
N ASN A 83 -3.61 -8.00 -13.43
CA ASN A 83 -2.27 -8.57 -13.27
C ASN A 83 -1.17 -7.51 -13.03
N ASP A 84 -1.53 -6.23 -13.04
CA ASP A 84 -0.67 -5.12 -12.62
C ASP A 84 -0.66 -5.03 -11.09
N GLU A 85 0.15 -4.14 -10.53
CA GLU A 85 0.17 -3.87 -9.08
C GLU A 85 0.00 -2.37 -8.80
N MET A 86 -0.40 -2.01 -7.58
CA MET A 86 -0.59 -0.60 -7.21
C MET A 86 -0.07 -0.29 -5.81
N CYS A 87 0.89 0.63 -5.72
CA CYS A 87 1.26 1.26 -4.45
C CYS A 87 0.53 2.61 -4.35
N LEU A 88 -0.59 2.66 -3.62
CA LEU A 88 -1.36 3.89 -3.40
C LEU A 88 -1.91 3.95 -1.99
N GLY A 89 -2.20 5.16 -1.51
CA GLY A 89 -2.92 5.42 -0.27
C GLY A 89 -3.82 6.62 -0.45
N THR A 90 -5.06 6.53 0.01
CA THR A 90 -6.01 7.63 0.02
C THR A 90 -6.18 8.14 1.45
N PHE A 91 -6.29 9.44 1.61
CA PHE A 91 -6.41 10.10 2.91
C PHE A 91 -7.42 11.23 2.83
N CYS A 92 -8.12 11.45 3.94
CA CYS A 92 -8.94 12.63 4.14
C CYS A 92 -8.10 13.63 4.94
N MET A 93 -7.95 14.85 4.39
CA MET A 93 -7.27 15.95 5.05
C MET A 93 -8.22 17.13 5.12
N THR A 94 -8.21 17.83 6.26
CA THR A 94 -8.96 19.07 6.47
C THR A 94 -7.97 20.20 6.74
N GLY A 95 -8.20 21.37 6.15
CA GLY A 95 -7.51 22.59 6.54
C GLY A 95 -8.04 23.10 7.89
N LEU A 96 -7.22 23.88 8.58
CA LEU A 96 -7.66 24.74 9.68
C LEU A 96 -8.15 26.07 9.13
#